data_AF-A0A3B9ZTN2-F1
#
_entry.id   AF-A0A3B9ZTN2-F1
#
_cell.length_a   1.000
_cell.length_b   1.000
_cell.length_c   1.000
_cell.angle_alpha   90.00
_cell.angle_beta   90.00
_cell.angle_gamma   90.00
#
_symmetry.space_group_name_H-M   'P 1'
#
loop_
_entity.id
_entity.type
_entity.pdbx_description
1 polymer ?
#
loop_
_entity_poly.entity_id
_entity_poly.type
_entity_poly.pdbx_seq_one_letter_code
_entity_poly.pdbx_strand_id
1 'polypeptide(L)'
;MCEGYIFEEKKAMEDLMLTLRKLEGMSRWMWYFIEESAKWTYHFMAGLITAVLGYFMPIKHVVHMVIFFFFVDMMVGYWAARKLRHERFNVDIVWTKTFPRMALSLLIIILCYILDTTCNQNSYPTYIIISYAISGMLIFSIVINAYKITNWRVFKTVTDAVEHKIEEETGVKFQKD
;
A
#
# COMPACT_ATOMS: atom_id res chain seq x y z
N MET A 1 -78.69 27.43 14.10
CA MET A 1 -77.80 27.51 12.91
C MET A 1 -76.32 27.54 13.30
N CYS A 2 -75.92 28.12 14.45
CA CYS A 2 -74.52 28.12 14.92
C CYS A 2 -73.96 26.77 15.40
N GLU A 3 -74.78 25.85 15.92
CA GLU A 3 -74.30 24.54 16.43
C GLU A 3 -73.79 23.58 15.34
N GLY A 4 -74.32 23.68 14.11
CA GLY A 4 -73.88 22.85 12.98
C GLY A 4 -72.45 23.19 12.54
N TYR A 5 -72.07 24.46 12.56
CA TYR A 5 -70.72 24.92 12.22
C TYR A 5 -69.66 24.42 13.21
N ILE A 6 -69.98 24.43 14.51
CA ILE A 6 -69.06 23.96 15.56
C ILE A 6 -68.82 22.44 15.44
N PHE A 7 -69.82 21.68 14.97
CA PHE A 7 -69.71 20.23 14.79
C PHE A 7 -68.84 19.87 13.57
N GLU A 8 -68.99 20.57 12.44
CA GLU A 8 -68.14 20.35 11.27
C GLU A 8 -66.67 20.71 11.54
N GLU A 9 -66.42 21.80 12.28
CA GLU A 9 -65.06 22.24 12.61
C GLU A 9 -64.33 21.22 13.51
N LYS A 10 -65.03 20.63 14.49
CA LYS A 10 -64.45 19.57 15.34
C LYS A 10 -64.08 18.32 14.54
N LYS A 11 -64.94 17.89 13.62
CA LYS A 11 -64.68 16.72 12.77
C LYS A 11 -63.48 16.97 11.84
N ALA A 12 -63.41 18.15 11.23
CA ALA A 12 -62.26 18.55 10.43
C ALA A 12 -60.96 18.58 11.24
N MET A 13 -61.01 19.04 12.51
CA MET A 13 -59.85 19.06 13.39
C MET A 13 -59.40 17.65 13.81
N GLU A 14 -60.32 16.72 14.04
CA GLU A 14 -60.00 15.31 14.32
C GLU A 14 -59.35 14.61 13.12
N ASP A 15 -59.89 14.81 11.91
CA ASP A 15 -59.30 14.28 10.67
C ASP A 15 -57.91 14.89 10.42
N LEU A 16 -57.72 16.18 10.73
CA LEU A 16 -56.43 16.85 10.64
C LEU A 16 -55.43 16.32 11.67
N MET A 17 -55.85 16.07 12.91
CA MET A 17 -54.99 15.43 13.91
C MET A 17 -54.62 13.99 13.54
N LEU A 18 -55.55 13.24 12.93
CA LEU A 18 -55.30 11.89 12.47
C LEU A 18 -54.28 11.86 11.32
N THR A 19 -54.38 12.79 10.37
CA THR A 19 -53.42 12.92 9.26
C THR A 19 -52.05 13.38 9.74
N LEU A 20 -51.97 14.35 10.66
CA LEU A 20 -50.70 14.75 11.28
C LEU A 20 -50.03 13.60 12.02
N ARG A 21 -50.79 12.84 12.82
CA ARG A 21 -50.24 11.68 13.56
C ARG A 21 -49.73 10.58 12.61
N LYS A 22 -50.39 10.38 11.45
CA LYS A 22 -49.90 9.48 10.39
C LYS A 22 -48.60 10.00 9.76
N LEU A 23 -48.52 11.30 9.46
CA LEU A 23 -47.32 11.92 8.88
C LEU A 23 -46.12 11.85 9.83
N GLU A 24 -46.32 12.11 11.13
CA GLU A 24 -45.27 11.95 12.14
C GLU A 24 -44.81 10.49 12.28
N GLY A 25 -45.73 9.54 12.21
CA GLY A 25 -45.42 8.11 12.20
C GLY A 25 -44.58 7.72 10.98
N MET A 26 -44.98 8.19 9.79
CA MET A 26 -44.25 7.96 8.54
C MET A 26 -42.86 8.58 8.56
N SER A 27 -42.72 9.82 9.03
CA SER A 27 -41.41 10.49 9.11
C SER A 27 -40.44 9.75 10.04
N ARG A 28 -40.90 9.32 11.22
CA ARG A 28 -40.08 8.52 12.13
C ARG A 28 -39.68 7.19 11.50
N TRP A 29 -40.62 6.50 10.86
CA TRP A 29 -40.34 5.24 10.16
C TRP A 29 -39.32 5.43 9.03
N MET A 30 -39.42 6.52 8.26
CA MET A 30 -38.44 6.88 7.23
C MET A 30 -37.05 7.13 7.82
N TRP A 31 -36.95 7.85 8.94
CA TRP A 31 -35.67 8.08 9.61
C TRP A 31 -35.02 6.77 10.09
N TYR A 32 -35.79 5.89 10.72
CA TYR A 32 -35.29 4.56 11.13
C TYR A 32 -34.80 3.74 9.93
N PHE A 33 -35.54 3.75 8.83
CA PHE A 33 -35.14 3.04 7.61
C PHE A 33 -33.84 3.59 7.00
N ILE A 34 -33.68 4.92 6.97
CA ILE A 34 -32.46 5.57 6.49
C ILE A 34 -31.26 5.20 7.40
N GLU A 35 -31.44 5.26 8.72
CA GLU A 35 -30.36 4.93 9.65
C GLU A 35 -29.95 3.45 9.54
N GLU A 36 -30.93 2.56 9.43
CA GLU A 36 -30.68 1.12 9.29
C GLU A 36 -29.95 0.82 7.97
N SER A 37 -30.43 1.35 6.84
CA SER A 37 -29.76 1.16 5.55
C SER A 37 -28.33 1.71 5.53
N ALA A 38 -28.07 2.83 6.22
CA ALA A 38 -26.73 3.37 6.39
C ALA A 38 -25.81 2.42 7.19
N LYS A 39 -26.31 1.82 8.28
CA LYS A 39 -25.57 0.82 9.06
C LYS A 39 -25.23 -0.42 8.23
N TRP A 40 -26.20 -0.96 7.49
CA TRP A 40 -25.96 -2.09 6.59
C TRP A 40 -24.90 -1.78 5.54
N THR A 41 -24.97 -0.60 4.95
CA THR A 41 -23.98 -0.13 3.97
C THR A 41 -22.59 -0.03 4.61
N TYR A 42 -22.50 0.55 5.80
CA TYR A 42 -21.25 0.64 6.54
C TYR A 42 -20.65 -0.74 6.86
N HIS A 43 -21.46 -1.67 7.39
CA HIS A 43 -21.01 -3.02 7.70
C HIS A 43 -20.57 -3.79 6.46
N PHE A 44 -21.29 -3.65 5.33
CA PHE A 44 -20.92 -4.26 4.07
C PHE A 44 -19.57 -3.73 3.56
N MET A 45 -19.39 -2.40 3.57
CA MET A 45 -18.13 -1.78 3.15
C MET A 45 -16.96 -2.16 4.06
N ALA A 46 -17.17 -2.18 5.37
CA ALA A 46 -16.18 -2.65 6.33
C ALA A 46 -15.81 -4.12 6.07
N GLY A 47 -16.81 -4.98 5.84
CA GLY A 47 -16.61 -6.38 5.50
C GLY A 47 -15.80 -6.58 4.22
N LEU A 48 -16.07 -5.78 3.18
CA LEU A 48 -15.31 -5.80 1.93
C LEU A 48 -13.85 -5.41 2.16
N ILE A 49 -13.60 -4.33 2.89
CA ILE A 49 -12.24 -3.89 3.22
C ILE A 49 -11.51 -4.95 4.04
N THR A 50 -12.15 -5.51 5.06
CA THR A 50 -11.58 -6.58 5.88
C THR A 50 -11.30 -7.84 5.07
N ALA A 51 -12.15 -8.21 4.11
CA ALA A 51 -11.92 -9.34 3.23
C ALA A 51 -10.69 -9.12 2.33
N VAL A 52 -10.54 -7.93 1.76
CA VAL A 52 -9.36 -7.57 0.95
C VAL A 52 -8.09 -7.59 1.80
N LEU A 53 -8.12 -6.98 3.00
CA LEU A 53 -6.97 -6.98 3.91
C LEU A 53 -6.63 -8.39 4.40
N GLY A 54 -7.64 -9.21 4.69
CA GLY A 54 -7.48 -10.62 5.08
C GLY A 54 -6.85 -11.45 3.96
N TYR A 55 -7.26 -11.23 2.71
CA TYR A 55 -6.70 -11.91 1.54
C TYR A 55 -5.19 -11.67 1.39
N PHE A 56 -4.72 -10.46 1.67
CA PHE A 56 -3.29 -10.10 1.58
C PHE A 56 -2.49 -10.32 2.88
N MET A 57 -3.13 -10.82 3.94
CA MET A 57 -2.47 -11.11 5.22
C MET A 57 -1.23 -12.02 5.08
N PRO A 58 -1.18 -13.04 4.21
CA PRO A 58 0.00 -13.91 4.07
C PRO A 58 1.23 -13.17 3.55
N ILE A 59 1.06 -12.16 2.69
CA ILE A 59 2.18 -11.39 2.11
C ILE A 59 2.69 -10.30 3.06
N LYS A 60 1.98 -10.01 4.16
CA LYS A 60 2.29 -8.84 5.01
C LYS A 60 3.76 -8.80 5.44
N HIS A 61 4.33 -9.95 5.85
CA HIS A 61 5.70 -10.04 6.34
C HIS A 61 6.71 -9.69 5.26
N VAL A 62 6.46 -10.19 4.05
CA VAL A 62 7.29 -9.95 2.87
C VAL A 62 7.22 -8.48 2.44
N VAL A 63 6.03 -7.89 2.40
CA VAL A 63 5.84 -6.47 2.08
C VAL A 63 6.58 -5.58 3.08
N HIS A 64 6.44 -5.83 4.39
CA HIS A 64 7.14 -5.04 5.42
C HIS A 64 8.67 -5.17 5.29
N MET A 65 9.18 -6.37 5.00
CA MET A 65 10.61 -6.60 4.79
C MET A 65 11.14 -5.82 3.58
N VAL A 66 10.43 -5.85 2.45
CA VAL A 66 10.84 -5.12 1.23
C VAL A 66 10.78 -3.60 1.46
N ILE A 67 9.74 -3.09 2.11
CA ILE A 67 9.64 -1.67 2.48
C ILE A 67 10.81 -1.27 3.39
N PHE A 68 11.14 -2.09 4.37
CA PHE A 68 12.27 -1.86 5.25
C PHE A 68 13.59 -1.78 4.47
N PHE A 69 13.84 -2.68 3.52
CA PHE A 69 15.04 -2.60 2.67
C PHE A 69 15.05 -1.36 1.78
N PHE A 70 13.92 -0.95 1.23
CA PHE A 70 13.83 0.31 0.49
C PHE A 70 14.17 1.52 1.36
N PHE A 71 13.73 1.51 2.61
CA PHE A 71 14.07 2.58 3.55
C PHE A 71 15.58 2.62 3.83
N VAL A 72 16.21 1.47 4.06
CA VAL A 72 17.67 1.39 4.26
C VAL A 72 18.42 1.80 2.99
N ASP A 73 18.02 1.33 1.80
CA ASP A 73 18.62 1.72 0.51
C ASP A 73 18.52 3.23 0.28
N MET A 74 17.37 3.84 0.61
CA MET A 74 17.18 5.28 0.52
C MET A 74 18.08 6.04 1.51
N MET A 75 18.20 5.59 2.76
CA MET A 75 19.09 6.22 3.75
C MET A 75 20.56 6.15 3.34
N VAL A 76 21.01 4.98 2.89
CA VAL A 76 22.40 4.77 2.47
C VAL A 76 22.69 5.52 1.16
N GLY A 77 21.75 5.51 0.21
CA GLY A 77 21.84 6.29 -1.02
C GLY A 77 21.91 7.81 -0.76
N TYR A 78 21.09 8.31 0.16
CA TYR A 78 21.16 9.70 0.61
C TYR A 78 22.51 10.03 1.25
N TRP A 79 23.01 9.16 2.13
CA TRP A 79 24.30 9.37 2.77
C TRP A 79 25.46 9.36 1.77
N ALA A 80 25.42 8.48 0.76
CA ALA A 80 26.38 8.42 -0.33
C ALA A 80 26.38 9.71 -1.16
N ALA A 81 25.20 10.18 -1.58
CA ALA A 81 25.07 11.43 -2.34
C ALA A 81 25.62 12.64 -1.57
N ARG A 82 25.31 12.74 -0.28
CA ARG A 82 25.78 13.82 0.59
C ARG A 82 27.30 13.81 0.73
N LYS A 83 27.91 12.63 0.96
CA LYS A 83 29.36 12.53 1.20
C LYS A 83 30.20 12.67 -0.07
N LEU A 84 29.72 12.13 -1.20
CA LEU A 84 30.49 12.07 -2.45
C LEU A 84 30.29 13.29 -3.34
N ARG A 85 29.06 13.82 -3.43
CA ARG A 85 28.71 14.88 -4.40
C ARG A 85 28.47 16.24 -3.75
N HIS A 86 28.38 16.31 -2.42
CA HIS A 86 28.06 17.53 -1.67
C HIS A 86 26.75 18.21 -2.12
N GLU A 87 25.86 17.45 -2.79
CA GLU A 87 24.57 17.96 -3.26
C GLU A 87 23.60 18.11 -2.08
N ARG A 88 22.77 19.16 -2.13
CA ARG A 88 21.68 19.35 -1.16
C ARG A 88 20.60 18.31 -1.43
N PHE A 89 19.92 17.88 -0.37
CA PHE A 89 18.82 16.93 -0.46
C PHE A 89 17.76 17.45 -1.45
N ASN A 90 17.58 16.74 -2.57
CA ASN A 90 16.50 17.01 -3.52
C ASN A 90 15.44 15.92 -3.43
N VAL A 91 14.26 16.31 -2.95
CA VAL A 91 13.07 15.46 -2.79
C VAL A 91 12.62 14.91 -4.15
N ASP A 92 12.83 15.64 -5.25
CA ASP A 92 12.43 15.23 -6.59
C ASP A 92 13.14 13.95 -7.04
N ILE A 93 14.40 13.74 -6.63
CA ILE A 93 15.15 12.53 -6.99
C ILE A 93 14.54 11.29 -6.33
N VAL A 94 14.06 11.43 -5.10
CA VAL A 94 13.41 10.34 -4.35
C VAL A 94 12.07 9.98 -4.99
N TRP A 95 11.27 10.99 -5.36
CA TRP A 95 9.96 10.78 -5.97
C TRP A 95 10.03 10.27 -7.42
N THR A 96 11.06 10.64 -8.17
CA THR A 96 11.18 10.23 -9.58
C THR A 96 11.85 8.88 -9.76
N LYS A 97 12.76 8.48 -8.87
CA LYS A 97 13.53 7.22 -8.99
C LYS A 97 13.16 6.17 -7.95
N THR A 98 13.08 6.54 -6.68
CA THR A 98 12.93 5.57 -5.59
C THR A 98 11.48 5.13 -5.42
N PHE A 99 10.53 6.08 -5.43
CA PHE A 99 9.12 5.77 -5.24
C PHE A 99 8.53 4.87 -6.34
N PRO A 100 8.78 5.11 -7.66
CA PRO A 100 8.26 4.25 -8.71
C PRO A 100 8.89 2.85 -8.66
N ARG A 101 10.18 2.75 -8.32
CA ARG A 101 10.87 1.46 -8.14
C ARG A 101 10.25 0.66 -6.99
N MET A 102 9.91 1.30 -5.88
CA MET A 102 9.25 0.67 -4.74
C MET A 102 7.84 0.21 -5.10
N ALA A 103 7.04 1.09 -5.71
CA ALA A 103 5.69 0.77 -6.15
C ALA A 103 5.64 -0.40 -7.14
N LEU A 104 6.55 -0.39 -8.13
CA LEU A 104 6.67 -1.47 -9.12
C LEU A 104 7.07 -2.80 -8.45
N SER A 105 8.02 -2.76 -7.51
CA SER A 105 8.46 -3.95 -6.78
C SER A 105 7.31 -4.57 -5.96
N LEU A 106 6.54 -3.74 -5.26
CA LEU A 106 5.37 -4.20 -4.51
C LEU A 106 4.27 -4.74 -5.42
N LEU A 107 4.01 -4.08 -6.55
CA LEU A 107 3.03 -4.52 -7.53
C LEU A 107 3.39 -5.90 -8.10
N ILE A 108 4.66 -6.15 -8.41
CA ILE A 108 5.14 -7.46 -8.87
C ILE A 108 4.88 -8.54 -7.80
N ILE A 109 5.20 -8.28 -6.53
CA ILE A 109 4.98 -9.25 -5.44
C ILE A 109 3.49 -9.58 -5.29
N ILE A 110 2.62 -8.57 -5.38
CA ILE A 110 1.16 -8.74 -5.32
C ILE A 110 0.67 -9.60 -6.49
N LEU A 111 1.13 -9.31 -7.72
CA LEU A 111 0.77 -10.10 -8.90
C LEU A 111 1.24 -11.55 -8.79
N CYS A 112 2.47 -11.78 -8.31
CA CYS A 112 2.99 -13.13 -8.07
C CYS A 112 2.15 -13.88 -7.03
N TYR A 113 1.69 -13.22 -5.97
CA TYR A 113 0.81 -13.85 -5.00
C TYR A 113 -0.55 -14.22 -5.59
N ILE A 114 -1.17 -13.31 -6.35
CA ILE A 114 -2.42 -13.61 -7.05
C ILE A 114 -2.22 -14.80 -8.00
N LEU A 115 -1.08 -14.87 -8.67
CA LEU A 115 -0.73 -16.00 -9.52
C LEU A 115 -0.58 -17.31 -8.73
N ASP A 116 0.16 -17.28 -7.62
CA ASP A 116 0.38 -18.46 -6.76
C ASP A 116 -0.93 -19.02 -6.19
N THR A 117 -1.82 -18.12 -5.73
CA THR A 117 -3.15 -18.49 -5.23
C THR A 117 -4.06 -19.04 -6.34
N THR A 118 -4.00 -18.46 -7.55
CA THR A 118 -4.81 -18.93 -8.69
C THR A 118 -4.32 -20.28 -9.22
N CYS A 119 -3.01 -20.52 -9.20
CA CYS A 119 -2.37 -21.75 -9.67
C CYS A 119 -2.25 -22.84 -8.58
N ASN A 120 -2.75 -22.60 -7.36
CA ASN A 120 -2.65 -23.53 -6.22
C ASN A 120 -1.23 -24.03 -5.93
N GLN A 121 -0.22 -23.15 -6.07
CA GLN A 121 1.16 -23.49 -5.77
C GLN A 121 1.45 -23.42 -4.26
N ASN A 122 1.42 -24.57 -3.58
CA ASN A 122 1.60 -24.63 -2.11
C ASN A 122 3.04 -24.93 -1.64
N SER A 123 3.89 -25.51 -2.49
CA SER A 123 5.22 -25.98 -2.04
C SER A 123 6.33 -24.92 -2.13
N TYR A 124 6.32 -24.11 -3.19
CA TYR A 124 7.32 -23.05 -3.42
C TYR A 124 6.63 -21.81 -3.97
N PRO A 125 6.04 -20.97 -3.10
CA PRO A 125 5.34 -19.78 -3.55
C PRO A 125 6.29 -18.83 -4.30
N THR A 126 5.95 -18.53 -5.55
CA THR A 126 6.69 -17.62 -6.43
C THR A 126 6.86 -16.25 -5.81
N TYR A 127 5.85 -15.73 -5.08
CA TYR A 127 5.93 -14.43 -4.42
C TYR A 127 7.08 -14.36 -3.40
N ILE A 128 7.42 -15.47 -2.73
CA ILE A 128 8.55 -15.53 -1.79
C ILE A 128 9.88 -15.47 -2.56
N ILE A 129 10.00 -16.25 -3.63
CA ILE A 129 11.21 -16.31 -4.47
C ILE A 129 11.51 -14.94 -5.08
N ILE A 130 10.50 -14.32 -5.69
CA ILE A 130 10.62 -12.99 -6.29
C ILE A 130 10.97 -11.94 -5.24
N SER A 131 10.41 -12.05 -4.03
CA SER A 131 10.73 -11.13 -2.95
C SER A 131 12.17 -11.28 -2.44
N TYR A 132 12.70 -12.50 -2.41
CA TYR A 132 14.13 -12.72 -2.14
C TYR A 132 15.00 -12.13 -3.24
N ALA A 133 14.63 -12.26 -4.51
CA ALA A 133 15.36 -11.65 -5.62
C ALA A 133 15.39 -10.11 -5.53
N ILE A 134 14.23 -9.49 -5.26
CA ILE A 134 14.13 -8.03 -5.05
C ILE A 134 14.95 -7.59 -3.84
N SER A 135 14.83 -8.29 -2.72
CA SER A 135 15.59 -8.01 -1.50
C SER A 135 17.10 -8.13 -1.75
N GLY A 136 17.54 -9.15 -2.48
CA GLY A 136 18.93 -9.33 -2.88
C GLY A 136 19.45 -8.16 -3.72
N MET A 137 18.67 -7.68 -4.69
CA MET A 137 19.01 -6.49 -5.48
C MET A 137 19.10 -5.21 -4.62
N LEU A 138 18.23 -5.06 -3.62
CA LEU A 138 18.28 -3.93 -2.68
C LEU A 138 19.51 -4.01 -1.78
N ILE A 139 19.81 -5.18 -1.21
CA ILE A 139 21.03 -5.40 -0.41
C ILE A 139 22.27 -5.09 -1.25
N PHE A 140 22.31 -5.53 -2.50
CA PHE A 140 23.43 -5.24 -3.41
C PHE A 140 23.61 -3.73 -3.65
N SER A 141 22.51 -3.01 -3.88
CA SER A 141 22.51 -1.53 -3.99
C SER A 141 23.03 -0.86 -2.71
N ILE A 142 22.56 -1.31 -1.55
CA ILE A 142 23.02 -0.84 -0.24
C ILE A 142 24.52 -1.06 -0.09
N VAL A 143 25.02 -2.26 -0.41
CA VAL A 143 26.44 -2.60 -0.30
C VAL A 143 27.30 -1.73 -1.21
N ILE A 144 26.90 -1.51 -2.47
CA ILE A 144 27.62 -0.61 -3.39
C ILE A 144 27.67 0.81 -2.85
N ASN A 145 26.54 1.35 -2.39
CA ASN A 145 26.47 2.71 -1.88
C ASN A 145 27.26 2.86 -0.57
N ALA A 146 27.18 1.87 0.32
CA ALA A 146 27.95 1.80 1.56
C ALA A 146 29.46 1.71 1.28
N TYR A 147 29.87 0.94 0.27
CA TYR A 147 31.26 0.85 -0.18
C TYR A 147 31.79 2.20 -0.64
N LYS A 148 31.04 2.91 -1.49
CA LYS A 148 31.42 4.26 -1.96
C LYS A 148 31.59 5.26 -0.80
N ILE A 149 30.80 5.13 0.27
CA ILE A 149 30.91 5.97 1.47
C ILE A 149 32.13 5.64 2.32
N THR A 150 32.40 4.34 2.51
CA THR A 150 33.38 3.86 3.49
C THR A 150 34.78 3.70 2.91
N ASN A 151 34.95 3.61 1.59
CA ASN A 151 36.25 3.29 0.95
C ASN A 151 36.94 2.10 1.65
N TRP A 152 36.15 1.12 2.06
CA TRP A 152 36.63 0.08 2.95
C TRP A 152 37.65 -0.81 2.22
N ARG A 153 38.91 -0.76 2.65
CA ARG A 153 40.05 -1.46 2.02
C ARG A 153 39.79 -2.93 1.72
N VAL A 154 39.10 -3.64 2.62
CA VAL A 154 38.80 -5.08 2.46
C VAL A 154 37.92 -5.33 1.24
N PHE A 155 36.92 -4.48 1.02
CA PHE A 155 36.03 -4.63 -0.11
C PHE A 155 36.75 -4.30 -1.42
N LYS A 156 37.65 -3.30 -1.41
CA LYS A 156 38.50 -2.97 -2.56
C LYS A 156 39.31 -4.18 -3.01
N THR A 157 39.95 -4.89 -2.08
CA THR A 157 40.70 -6.12 -2.36
C THR A 157 39.81 -7.25 -2.90
N VAL A 158 38.56 -7.37 -2.43
CA VAL A 158 37.61 -8.37 -2.95
C VAL A 158 37.13 -7.99 -4.36
N THR A 159 36.78 -6.72 -4.62
CA THR A 159 36.46 -6.26 -5.98
C THR A 159 37.64 -6.44 -6.92
N ASP A 160 38.84 -6.03 -6.53
CA ASP A 160 40.04 -6.19 -7.36
C ASP A 160 40.29 -7.68 -7.65
N ALA A 161 40.07 -8.59 -6.69
CA ALA A 161 40.23 -10.03 -6.90
C ALA A 161 39.14 -10.64 -7.82
N VAL A 162 37.91 -10.14 -7.74
CA VAL A 162 36.80 -10.59 -8.60
C VAL A 162 36.97 -10.02 -10.02
N GLU A 163 37.33 -8.75 -10.13
CA GLU A 163 37.56 -8.05 -11.40
C GLU A 163 38.74 -8.68 -12.15
N HIS A 164 39.84 -9.03 -11.44
CA HIS A 164 40.98 -9.73 -12.03
C HIS A 164 40.62 -11.15 -12.51
N LYS A 165 39.75 -11.87 -11.78
CA LYS A 165 39.25 -13.19 -12.22
C LYS A 165 38.31 -13.11 -13.42
N ILE A 166 37.44 -12.10 -13.46
CA ILE A 166 36.53 -11.88 -14.58
C ILE A 166 37.32 -11.42 -15.81
N GLU A 167 38.32 -10.56 -15.66
CA GLU A 167 39.23 -10.17 -16.74
C GLU A 167 40.03 -11.37 -17.27
N GLU A 168 40.51 -12.26 -16.41
CA GLU A 168 41.19 -13.50 -16.82
C GLU A 168 40.27 -14.47 -17.56
N GLU A 169 39.01 -14.62 -17.13
CA GLU A 169 38.07 -15.58 -17.74
C GLU A 169 37.33 -15.03 -18.97
N THR A 170 37.12 -13.72 -19.06
CA THR A 170 36.26 -13.11 -20.11
C THR A 170 36.95 -12.05 -20.97
N GLY A 171 38.11 -11.51 -20.57
CA GLY A 171 38.84 -10.48 -21.32
C GLY A 171 38.16 -9.10 -21.37
N VAL A 172 37.06 -8.90 -20.64
CA VAL A 172 36.30 -7.64 -20.61
C VAL A 172 36.85 -6.71 -19.54
N LYS A 173 37.42 -5.57 -19.96
CA LYS A 173 37.90 -4.51 -19.05
C LYS A 173 36.74 -3.64 -18.59
N PHE A 174 36.50 -3.56 -17.28
CA PHE A 174 35.52 -2.63 -16.73
C PHE A 174 36.12 -1.22 -16.67
N GLN A 175 35.56 -0.32 -17.48
CA GLN A 175 36.00 1.08 -17.54
C GLN A 175 35.55 1.80 -16.26
N LYS A 176 36.52 2.29 -15.48
CA LYS A 176 36.30 3.09 -14.27
C LYS A 176 35.84 4.51 -14.65
N ASP A 177 34.59 4.84 -14.32
CA ASP A 177 34.10 6.22 -14.19
C ASP A 177 34.44 6.82 -12.81
#